data_AF-A0A6N3UM75-F1
#
_entry.id   AF-A0A6N3UM75-F1
#
_cell.length_a   1.000
_cell.length_b   1.000
_cell.length_c   1.000
_cell.angle_alpha   90.00
_cell.angle_beta   90.00
_cell.angle_gamma   90.00
#
_symmetry.space_group_name_H-M   'P 1'
#
loop_
_entity.id
_entity.type
_entity.pdbx_description
1 polymer ?
#
loop_
_entity_poly.entity_id
_entity_poly.type
_entity_poly.pdbx_seq_one_letter_code
_entity_poly.pdbx_strand_id
1 'polypeptide(L)'
;MGIVSLLSALPDLSHEHRSYGEDLDRINNALFEAPDKEKKKEILLSWIKRKQPCMLGRLASSGKQHIQLSIYIVDDNDVARGQDYLRRYLQTCRKKWKQACSRGDSDAVVYFFNVRKLVDAPPSDKLVAIFKQFSNLLFNEYAPVNTDVIYTEAAPLIQNGALYLYKAGINFFHTTAHNTANHDRRVPGGALISINSVGHYANNILR
;
A
#
# COMPACT_ATOMS: atom_id res chain seq x y z
N MET A 1 8.06 7.33 18.98
CA MET A 1 6.60 7.51 19.18
C MET A 1 5.89 6.46 18.32
N GLY A 2 4.91 5.74 18.86
CA GLY A 2 4.24 4.66 18.12
C GLY A 2 3.19 5.15 17.14
N ILE A 3 2.80 4.32 16.16
CA ILE A 3 1.86 4.71 15.09
C ILE A 3 0.51 5.20 15.61
N VAL A 4 -0.02 4.56 16.66
CA VAL A 4 -1.28 4.98 17.30
C VAL A 4 -1.17 6.37 17.89
N SER A 5 -0.06 6.66 18.60
CA SER A 5 0.18 7.98 19.19
C SER A 5 0.35 9.06 18.10
N LEU A 6 1.03 8.74 17.00
CA LEU A 6 1.18 9.66 15.87
C LEU A 6 -0.17 9.97 15.21
N LEU A 7 -1.01 8.95 14.97
CA LEU A 7 -2.35 9.13 14.42
C LEU A 7 -3.27 9.91 15.37
N SER A 8 -3.15 9.70 16.68
CA SER A 8 -3.90 10.46 17.68
C SER A 8 -3.48 11.93 17.74
N ALA A 9 -2.25 12.26 17.37
CA ALA A 9 -1.71 13.63 17.36
C ALA A 9 -2.02 14.42 16.08
N LEU A 10 -2.66 13.79 15.09
CA LEU A 10 -3.24 14.49 13.94
C LEU A 10 -4.46 15.31 14.37
N PRO A 11 -4.67 16.50 13.78
CA PRO A 11 -5.87 17.28 14.04
C PRO A 11 -7.11 16.47 13.65
N ASP A 12 -8.16 16.57 14.46
CA ASP A 12 -9.46 16.06 14.07
C ASP A 12 -10.12 17.07 13.14
N LEU A 13 -10.16 16.72 11.86
CA LEU A 13 -10.75 17.54 10.80
C LEU A 13 -12.02 16.88 10.25
N SER A 14 -12.62 15.95 10.99
CA SER A 14 -13.84 15.24 10.56
C SER A 14 -15.01 16.17 10.23
N HIS A 15 -15.01 17.39 10.78
CA HIS A 15 -16.00 18.43 10.50
C HIS A 15 -15.63 19.38 9.35
N GLU A 16 -14.36 19.37 8.91
CA GLU A 16 -13.88 20.13 7.76
C GLU A 16 -13.81 19.19 6.55
N HIS A 17 -14.94 19.00 5.85
CA HIS A 17 -14.92 18.14 4.68
C HIS A 17 -13.97 18.70 3.62
N ARG A 18 -12.83 18.02 3.45
CA ARG A 18 -11.87 18.30 2.37
C ARG A 18 -12.18 17.40 1.20
N SER A 19 -12.82 18.00 0.19
CA SER A 19 -12.99 17.33 -1.10
C SER A 19 -11.64 17.21 -1.80
N TYR A 20 -11.33 16.00 -2.27
CA TYR A 20 -10.20 15.72 -3.16
C TYR A 20 -10.67 15.44 -4.59
N GLY A 21 -11.82 16.00 -4.95
CA GLY A 21 -12.54 15.74 -6.19
C GLY A 21 -13.55 14.61 -6.05
N GLU A 22 -14.65 14.73 -6.81
CA GLU A 22 -15.80 13.82 -6.77
C GLU A 22 -15.40 12.35 -6.94
N ASP A 23 -14.37 12.07 -7.73
CA ASP A 23 -13.90 10.70 -7.98
C ASP A 23 -13.22 10.08 -6.76
N LEU A 24 -12.43 10.84 -6.00
CA LEU A 24 -11.84 10.36 -4.75
C LEU A 24 -12.86 10.35 -3.62
N ASP A 25 -13.71 11.37 -3.51
CA ASP A 25 -14.70 11.48 -2.43
C ASP A 25 -15.70 10.33 -2.48
N ARG A 26 -16.23 10.00 -3.66
CA ARG A 26 -17.13 8.86 -3.85
C ARG A 26 -16.50 7.54 -3.42
N ILE A 27 -15.22 7.33 -3.77
CA ILE A 27 -14.52 6.08 -3.46
C ILE A 27 -14.11 6.02 -1.99
N ASN A 28 -13.73 7.15 -1.39
CA ASN A 28 -13.49 7.27 0.05
C ASN A 28 -14.74 6.84 0.82
N ASN A 29 -15.91 7.39 0.49
CA ASN A 29 -17.17 7.02 1.14
C ASN A 29 -17.44 5.51 1.00
N ALA A 30 -17.35 4.97 -0.22
CA ALA A 30 -17.56 3.54 -0.45
C ALA A 30 -16.57 2.65 0.33
N LEU A 31 -15.30 3.05 0.45
CA LEU A 31 -14.29 2.31 1.21
C LEU A 31 -14.58 2.28 2.71
N PHE A 32 -15.05 3.41 3.26
CA PHE A 32 -15.34 3.51 4.69
C PHE A 32 -16.71 2.96 5.09
N GLU A 33 -17.65 2.82 4.15
CA GLU A 33 -18.93 2.14 4.33
C GLU A 33 -18.86 0.63 4.06
N ALA A 34 -17.76 0.15 3.45
CA ALA A 34 -17.59 -1.25 3.13
C ALA A 34 -17.64 -2.13 4.40
N PRO A 35 -18.42 -3.23 4.38
CA PRO A 35 -18.66 -4.05 5.57
C PRO A 35 -17.43 -4.86 6.02
N ASP A 36 -16.52 -5.16 5.09
CA ASP A 36 -15.35 -5.99 5.34
C ASP A 36 -14.17 -5.63 4.40
N LYS A 37 -13.02 -6.25 4.67
CA LYS A 37 -11.79 -6.03 3.91
C LYS A 37 -11.83 -6.59 2.48
N GLU A 38 -12.59 -7.65 2.21
CA GLU A 38 -12.71 -8.15 0.84
C GLU A 38 -13.47 -7.14 -0.02
N LYS A 39 -14.53 -6.52 0.53
CA LYS A 39 -15.23 -5.46 -0.19
C LYS A 39 -14.36 -4.23 -0.41
N LYS A 40 -13.55 -3.83 0.57
CA LYS A 40 -12.56 -2.73 0.41
C LYS A 40 -11.55 -3.05 -0.70
N LYS A 41 -11.10 -4.31 -0.79
CA LYS A 41 -10.19 -4.78 -1.84
C LYS A 41 -10.82 -4.68 -3.23
N GLU A 42 -12.08 -5.10 -3.39
CA GLU A 42 -12.81 -4.96 -4.65
C GLU A 42 -12.91 -3.49 -5.08
N ILE A 43 -13.27 -2.60 -4.16
CA ILE A 43 -13.39 -1.16 -4.41
C ILE A 43 -12.04 -0.59 -4.85
N LEU A 44 -10.96 -0.89 -4.11
CA LEU A 44 -9.61 -0.45 -4.45
C LEU A 44 -9.17 -0.95 -5.83
N LEU A 45 -9.38 -2.23 -6.13
CA LEU A 45 -9.06 -2.82 -7.43
C LEU A 45 -9.81 -2.14 -8.57
N SER A 46 -11.09 -1.84 -8.37
CA SER A 46 -11.91 -1.14 -9.36
C SER A 46 -11.37 0.26 -9.68
N TRP A 47 -10.81 0.95 -8.68
CA TRP A 47 -10.19 2.26 -8.83
C TRP A 47 -8.82 2.15 -9.51
N ILE A 48 -7.94 1.26 -9.04
CA ILE A 48 -6.60 1.03 -9.60
C ILE A 48 -6.68 0.76 -11.10
N LYS A 49 -7.63 -0.11 -11.51
CA LYS A 49 -7.86 -0.50 -12.90
C LYS A 49 -8.06 0.68 -13.85
N ARG A 50 -8.65 1.78 -13.36
CA ARG A 50 -9.09 2.90 -14.19
C ARG A 50 -8.22 4.15 -14.02
N LYS A 51 -7.65 4.36 -12.82
CA LYS A 51 -7.15 5.69 -12.41
C LYS A 51 -5.69 5.69 -11.97
N GLN A 52 -5.07 4.55 -11.67
CA GLN A 52 -3.65 4.53 -11.30
C GLN A 52 -2.76 4.65 -12.55
N PRO A 53 -1.72 5.51 -12.55
CA PRO A 53 -0.83 5.66 -13.70
C PRO A 53 -0.01 4.38 -13.98
N CYS A 54 0.33 3.61 -12.95
CA CYS A 54 1.11 2.38 -13.06
C CYS A 54 0.39 1.32 -13.94
N MET A 55 1.00 0.97 -15.08
CA MET A 55 0.46 -0.07 -15.97
C MET A 55 0.42 -1.45 -15.31
N LEU A 56 1.42 -1.81 -14.51
CA LEU A 56 1.44 -3.12 -13.82
C LEU A 56 0.28 -3.24 -12.83
N GLY A 57 0.01 -2.18 -12.07
CA GLY A 57 -1.16 -2.12 -11.19
C GLY A 57 -2.47 -2.31 -11.97
N ARG A 58 -2.62 -1.61 -13.10
CA ARG A 58 -3.78 -1.75 -13.99
C ARG A 58 -3.93 -3.16 -14.56
N LEU A 59 -2.85 -3.74 -15.07
CA LEU A 59 -2.86 -5.08 -15.64
C LEU A 59 -3.21 -6.14 -14.58
N ALA A 60 -2.57 -6.09 -13.42
CA ALA A 60 -2.85 -6.99 -12.31
C ALA A 60 -4.30 -6.89 -11.84
N SER A 61 -4.83 -5.66 -11.71
CA SER A 61 -6.23 -5.44 -11.33
C SER A 61 -7.25 -5.86 -12.39
N SER A 62 -6.81 -6.06 -13.64
CA SER A 62 -7.66 -6.50 -14.73
C SER A 62 -7.68 -8.02 -14.93
N GLY A 63 -6.84 -8.77 -14.20
CA GLY A 63 -6.65 -10.22 -14.38
C GLY A 63 -6.04 -10.59 -15.73
N LYS A 64 -5.44 -9.62 -16.44
CA LYS A 64 -4.83 -9.81 -17.76
C LYS A 64 -3.32 -10.05 -17.63
N GLN A 65 -2.76 -10.76 -18.61
CA GLN A 65 -1.32 -10.99 -18.74
C GLN A 65 -0.66 -11.73 -17.55
N HIS A 66 -1.44 -12.52 -16.81
CA HIS A 66 -0.97 -13.37 -15.70
C HIS A 66 -0.24 -12.65 -14.55
N ILE A 67 -0.33 -11.32 -14.43
CA ILE A 67 0.26 -10.60 -13.30
C ILE A 67 -0.54 -10.90 -12.04
N GLN A 68 0.13 -11.45 -11.04
CA GLN A 68 -0.49 -11.83 -9.78
C GLN A 68 -0.22 -10.78 -8.69
N LEU A 69 -1.27 -10.12 -8.20
CA LEU A 69 -1.19 -9.06 -7.20
C LEU A 69 -1.74 -9.49 -5.84
N SER A 70 -0.89 -9.45 -4.82
CA SER A 70 -1.29 -9.58 -3.43
C SER A 70 -1.79 -8.24 -2.88
N ILE A 71 -2.90 -8.25 -2.12
CA ILE A 71 -3.43 -7.03 -1.47
C ILE A 71 -3.68 -7.33 0.00
N TYR A 72 -3.12 -6.47 0.86
CA TYR A 72 -3.34 -6.51 2.30
C TYR A 72 -3.86 -5.16 2.79
N ILE A 73 -4.85 -5.19 3.69
CA ILE A 73 -5.54 -3.99 4.17
C ILE A 73 -5.32 -3.85 5.67
N VAL A 74 -4.85 -2.66 6.05
CA VAL A 74 -4.82 -2.15 7.42
C VAL A 74 -5.90 -1.09 7.52
N ASP A 75 -6.88 -1.28 8.39
CA ASP A 75 -7.93 -0.30 8.67
C ASP A 75 -7.93 0.20 10.12
N ASP A 76 -8.88 1.09 10.44
CA ASP A 76 -8.99 1.68 11.78
C ASP A 76 -9.13 0.63 12.90
N ASN A 77 -9.75 -0.53 12.64
CA ASN A 77 -9.85 -1.61 13.62
C ASN A 77 -8.50 -2.27 13.89
N ASP A 78 -7.67 -2.43 12.86
CA ASP A 78 -6.30 -2.93 13.03
C ASP A 78 -5.43 -1.94 13.80
N VAL A 79 -5.60 -0.64 13.52
CA VAL A 79 -4.89 0.42 14.25
C VAL A 79 -5.28 0.44 15.72
N ALA A 80 -6.56 0.28 16.03
CA ALA A 80 -7.07 0.23 17.39
C ALA A 80 -6.49 -0.94 18.22
N ARG A 81 -6.09 -2.04 17.57
CA ARG A 81 -5.40 -3.17 18.23
C ARG A 81 -3.96 -2.87 18.62
N GLY A 82 -3.42 -1.73 18.20
CA GLY A 82 -2.13 -1.24 18.64
C GLY A 82 -0.95 -1.65 17.76
N GLN A 83 0.20 -1.04 18.06
CA GLN A 83 1.41 -1.14 17.24
C GLN A 83 1.95 -2.58 17.15
N ASP A 84 1.91 -3.35 18.23
CA ASP A 84 2.44 -4.72 18.24
C ASP A 84 1.59 -5.68 17.41
N TYR A 85 0.29 -5.43 17.33
CA TYR A 85 -0.58 -6.13 16.39
C TYR A 85 -0.19 -5.79 14.95
N LEU A 86 -0.12 -4.49 14.62
CA LEU A 86 0.22 -4.03 13.27
C LEU A 86 1.58 -4.54 12.79
N ARG A 87 2.60 -4.49 13.65
CA ARG A 87 3.94 -5.04 13.36
C ARG A 87 3.86 -6.51 12.98
N ARG A 88 3.22 -7.34 13.81
CA ARG A 88 3.08 -8.78 13.54
C ARG A 88 2.26 -9.05 12.28
N TYR A 89 1.17 -8.31 12.09
CA TYR A 89 0.30 -8.43 10.92
C TYR A 89 1.06 -8.13 9.62
N LEU A 90 1.70 -6.96 9.53
CA LEU A 90 2.44 -6.53 8.34
C LEU A 90 3.62 -7.45 8.01
N GLN A 91 4.37 -7.89 9.02
CA GLN A 91 5.46 -8.86 8.83
C GLN A 91 4.94 -10.22 8.35
N THR A 92 3.79 -10.67 8.87
CA THR A 92 3.14 -11.90 8.39
C THR A 92 2.68 -11.77 6.94
N CYS A 93 2.06 -10.65 6.57
CA CYS A 93 1.65 -10.36 5.20
C CYS A 93 2.86 -10.32 4.24
N ARG A 94 3.95 -9.65 4.63
CA ARG A 94 5.20 -9.61 3.86
C ARG A 94 5.83 -10.98 3.67
N LYS A 95 5.86 -11.82 4.72
CA LYS A 95 6.31 -13.21 4.61
C LYS A 95 5.44 -14.01 3.63
N LYS A 96 4.11 -13.91 3.74
CA LYS A 96 3.16 -14.60 2.85
C LYS A 96 3.36 -14.19 1.39
N TRP A 97 3.52 -12.90 1.13
CA TRP A 97 3.82 -12.41 -0.22
C TRP A 97 5.15 -12.92 -0.75
N LYS A 98 6.25 -12.85 0.02
CA LYS A 98 7.54 -13.41 -0.42
C LYS A 98 7.46 -14.91 -0.72
N GLN A 99 6.70 -15.67 0.06
CA GLN A 99 6.45 -17.08 -0.22
C GLN A 99 5.65 -17.26 -1.53
N ALA A 100 4.64 -16.43 -1.79
CA ALA A 100 3.92 -16.42 -3.06
C ALA A 100 4.83 -16.09 -4.24
N CYS A 101 5.69 -15.08 -4.13
CA CYS A 101 6.73 -14.77 -5.12
C CYS A 101 7.60 -15.99 -5.41
N SER A 102 8.12 -16.66 -4.37
CA SER A 102 9.03 -17.80 -4.58
C SER A 102 8.42 -18.92 -5.43
N ARG A 103 7.09 -19.08 -5.37
CA ARG A 103 6.32 -20.04 -6.15
C ARG A 103 5.87 -19.51 -7.51
N GLY A 104 5.94 -18.20 -7.75
CA GLY A 104 5.39 -17.55 -8.93
C GLY A 104 3.92 -17.18 -8.81
N ASP A 105 3.34 -17.26 -7.61
CA ASP A 105 1.92 -16.96 -7.36
C ASP A 105 1.66 -15.46 -7.15
N SER A 106 2.71 -14.63 -7.11
CA SER A 106 2.60 -13.17 -6.94
C SER A 106 3.84 -12.45 -7.46
N ASP A 107 3.65 -11.40 -8.24
CA ASP A 107 4.73 -10.55 -8.77
C ASP A 107 4.78 -9.17 -8.11
N ALA A 108 3.67 -8.79 -7.47
CA ALA A 108 3.46 -7.49 -6.86
C ALA A 108 2.64 -7.60 -5.58
N VAL A 109 2.82 -6.63 -4.68
CA VAL A 109 1.98 -6.48 -3.48
C VAL A 109 1.59 -5.04 -3.24
N VAL A 110 0.38 -4.88 -2.71
CA VAL A 110 -0.17 -3.63 -2.19
C VAL A 110 -0.47 -3.79 -0.71
N TYR A 111 0.09 -2.88 0.10
CA TYR A 111 -0.32 -2.65 1.49
C TYR A 111 -1.14 -1.38 1.52
N PHE A 112 -2.44 -1.54 1.74
CA PHE A 112 -3.39 -0.45 1.74
C PHE A 112 -3.74 -0.05 3.17
N PHE A 113 -3.38 1.17 3.55
CA PHE A 113 -3.67 1.77 4.86
C PHE A 113 -4.96 2.58 4.73
N ASN A 114 -6.09 1.88 4.84
CA ASN A 114 -7.42 2.47 4.79
C ASN A 114 -7.84 2.99 6.18
N VAL A 115 -7.20 4.08 6.59
CA VAL A 115 -7.34 4.69 7.93
C VAL A 115 -7.93 6.08 7.74
N ARG A 116 -9.07 6.36 8.37
CA ARG A 116 -9.84 7.60 8.13
C ARG A 116 -9.01 8.86 8.33
N LYS A 117 -8.23 8.93 9.42
CA LYS A 117 -7.38 10.09 9.73
C LYS A 117 -6.34 10.42 8.66
N LEU A 118 -5.96 9.47 7.80
CA LEU A 118 -5.00 9.72 6.71
C LEU A 118 -5.62 10.43 5.52
N VAL A 119 -6.95 10.37 5.37
CA VAL A 119 -7.69 11.08 4.32
C VAL A 119 -7.79 12.56 4.66
N ASP A 120 -8.13 12.87 5.90
CA ASP A 120 -8.42 14.25 6.32
C ASP A 120 -7.16 15.06 6.67
N ALA A 121 -6.06 14.37 7.00
CA ALA A 121 -4.82 15.02 7.42
C ALA A 121 -4.23 15.95 6.35
N PRO A 122 -3.89 17.22 6.65
CA PRO A 122 -3.11 18.04 5.72
C PRO A 122 -1.71 17.46 5.49
N PRO A 123 -1.10 17.72 4.32
CA PRO A 123 0.35 17.60 4.13
C PRO A 123 1.09 18.31 5.27
N SER A 124 1.92 17.56 6.01
CA SER A 124 2.65 18.04 7.19
C SER A 124 3.76 17.08 7.59
N ASP A 125 4.72 17.55 8.39
CA ASP A 125 5.77 16.71 8.96
C ASP A 125 5.22 15.57 9.82
N LYS A 126 4.06 15.79 10.47
CA LYS A 126 3.35 14.75 11.22
C LYS A 126 2.88 13.63 10.30
N LEU A 127 2.33 13.97 9.13
CA LEU A 127 1.90 13.00 8.14
C LEU A 127 3.10 12.21 7.59
N VAL A 128 4.21 12.89 7.32
CA VAL A 128 5.48 12.23 6.94
C VAL A 128 5.95 11.26 8.03
N ALA A 129 5.91 11.66 9.31
CA ALA A 129 6.29 10.80 10.43
C ALA A 129 5.41 9.54 10.54
N ILE A 130 4.11 9.66 10.27
CA ILE A 130 3.19 8.51 10.20
C ILE A 130 3.58 7.57 9.06
N PHE A 131 3.83 8.11 7.86
CA PHE A 131 4.21 7.29 6.70
C PHE A 131 5.55 6.58 6.92
N LYS A 132 6.53 7.26 7.52
CA LYS A 132 7.78 6.65 7.98
C LYS A 132 7.50 5.53 8.98
N GLN A 133 6.58 5.73 9.92
CA GLN A 133 6.29 4.72 10.92
C GLN A 133 5.57 3.48 10.34
N PHE A 134 4.62 3.63 9.42
CA PHE A 134 4.08 2.48 8.69
C PHE A 134 5.17 1.74 7.91
N SER A 135 6.08 2.49 7.27
CA SER A 135 7.22 1.91 6.55
C SER A 135 8.16 1.16 7.48
N ASN A 136 8.47 1.69 8.68
CA ASN A 136 9.27 1.00 9.70
C ASN A 136 8.64 -0.31 10.19
N LEU A 137 7.31 -0.35 10.30
CA LEU A 137 6.60 -1.57 10.70
C LEU A 137 6.69 -2.66 9.63
N LEU A 138 6.68 -2.27 8.36
CA LEU A 138 6.74 -3.18 7.22
C LEU A 138 8.16 -3.60 6.86
N PHE A 139 9.12 -2.68 6.91
CA PHE A 139 10.52 -2.85 6.52
C PHE A 139 11.43 -2.68 7.74
N ASN A 140 11.29 -3.58 8.69
CA ASN A 140 12.06 -3.56 9.93
C ASN A 140 13.58 -3.63 9.70
N GLU A 141 14.04 -4.21 8.59
CA GLU A 141 15.47 -4.26 8.25
C GLU A 141 16.03 -2.90 7.81
N TYR A 142 15.16 -2.00 7.34
CA TYR A 142 15.54 -0.65 6.92
C TYR A 142 15.19 0.42 7.96
N ALA A 143 14.62 0.02 9.10
CA ALA A 143 14.22 0.97 10.12
C ALA A 143 15.47 1.57 10.83
N PRO A 144 15.54 2.91 10.99
CA PRO A 144 14.56 3.90 10.57
C PRO A 144 14.65 4.22 9.06
N VAL A 145 13.49 4.16 8.39
CA VAL A 145 13.33 4.64 7.02
C VAL A 145 13.52 6.16 7.00
N ASN A 146 14.22 6.68 6.00
CA ASN A 146 14.46 8.11 5.79
C ASN A 146 13.74 8.61 4.52
N THR A 147 13.44 9.91 4.49
CA THR A 147 12.98 10.58 3.27
C THR A 147 14.15 10.70 2.30
N ASP A 148 13.85 10.94 1.02
CA ASP A 148 14.86 11.21 -0.02
C ASP A 148 15.85 10.05 -0.25
N VAL A 149 15.49 8.84 0.21
CA VAL A 149 16.24 7.59 0.01
C VAL A 149 15.39 6.61 -0.79
N ILE A 150 15.99 5.99 -1.82
CA ILE A 150 15.33 4.97 -2.62
C ILE A 150 15.53 3.61 -1.96
N TYR A 151 14.43 2.99 -1.54
CA TYR A 151 14.41 1.64 -0.99
C TYR A 151 13.89 0.64 -2.02
N THR A 152 14.41 -0.59 -1.94
CA THR A 152 13.92 -1.71 -2.75
C THR A 152 13.69 -2.94 -1.89
N GLU A 153 12.80 -3.80 -2.36
CA GLU A 153 12.46 -5.06 -1.71
C GLU A 153 12.96 -6.23 -2.56
N ALA A 154 13.31 -7.34 -1.90
CA ALA A 154 13.65 -8.58 -2.60
C ALA A 154 12.39 -9.40 -2.89
N ALA A 155 12.16 -9.69 -4.18
CA ALA A 155 11.12 -10.61 -4.65
C ALA A 155 11.79 -11.95 -5.07
N PRO A 156 11.69 -13.01 -4.26
CA PRO A 156 12.31 -14.30 -4.56
C PRO A 156 11.51 -15.07 -5.62
N LEU A 157 12.16 -15.89 -6.45
CA LEU A 157 11.53 -16.82 -7.40
C LEU A 157 12.36 -18.11 -7.49
N ILE A 158 11.74 -19.30 -7.38
CA ILE A 158 12.46 -20.58 -7.41
C ILE A 158 12.32 -21.27 -8.78
N GLN A 159 13.27 -21.12 -9.69
CA GLN A 159 13.21 -21.73 -11.03
C GLN A 159 14.16 -22.92 -11.12
N ASN A 160 13.64 -24.08 -11.55
CA ASN A 160 14.42 -25.31 -11.72
C ASN A 160 15.28 -25.68 -10.50
N GLY A 161 14.73 -25.48 -9.29
CA GLY A 161 15.41 -25.72 -8.02
C GLY A 161 16.36 -24.61 -7.55
N ALA A 162 16.62 -23.58 -8.35
CA ALA A 162 17.47 -22.45 -7.99
C ALA A 162 16.66 -21.23 -7.52
N LEU A 163 17.14 -20.53 -6.48
CA LEU A 163 16.54 -19.30 -5.96
C LEU A 163 17.13 -18.06 -6.65
N TYR A 164 16.28 -17.27 -7.28
CA TYR A 164 16.60 -15.98 -7.85
C TYR A 164 15.99 -14.87 -7.00
N LEU A 165 16.75 -13.79 -6.76
CA LEU A 165 16.27 -12.62 -6.01
C LEU A 165 16.20 -11.42 -6.94
N TYR A 166 14.98 -10.94 -7.19
CA TYR A 166 14.75 -9.77 -8.03
C TYR A 166 14.59 -8.51 -7.19
N LYS A 167 15.15 -7.40 -7.68
CA LYS A 167 15.00 -6.08 -7.06
C LYS A 167 13.64 -5.49 -7.41
N ALA A 168 12.76 -5.40 -6.43
CA ALA A 168 11.42 -4.84 -6.57
C ALA A 168 11.39 -3.38 -6.10
N GLY A 169 10.77 -2.51 -6.91
CA GLY A 169 10.63 -1.10 -6.59
C GLY A 169 9.51 -0.87 -5.58
N ILE A 170 9.81 -0.10 -4.52
CA ILE A 170 8.83 0.31 -3.50
C ILE A 170 8.30 1.70 -3.89
N ASN A 171 6.98 1.85 -3.94
CA ASN A 171 6.30 3.10 -4.25
C ASN A 171 5.31 3.45 -3.16
N PHE A 172 5.21 4.73 -2.84
CA PHE A 172 4.26 5.27 -1.87
C PHE A 172 3.23 6.16 -2.56
N PHE A 173 1.98 6.03 -2.15
CA PHE A 173 0.83 6.78 -2.66
C PHE A 173 -0.01 7.25 -1.47
N HIS A 174 -0.64 8.42 -1.57
CA HIS A 174 -1.50 8.95 -0.49
C HIS A 174 -2.57 9.90 -1.02
N THR A 175 -3.71 9.98 -0.34
CA THR A 175 -4.84 10.84 -0.75
C THR A 175 -4.42 12.30 -0.93
N THR A 176 -3.60 12.80 -0.01
CA THR A 176 -3.19 14.21 0.06
C THR A 176 -2.21 14.61 -1.04
N ALA A 177 -1.82 13.68 -1.93
CA ALA A 177 -1.02 14.00 -3.11
C ALA A 177 -1.86 14.72 -4.19
N HIS A 178 -3.19 14.67 -4.09
CA HIS A 178 -4.10 15.37 -4.98
C HIS A 178 -3.77 16.86 -5.09
N ASN A 179 -3.76 17.40 -6.32
CA ASN A 179 -3.37 18.77 -6.66
C ASN A 179 -2.00 19.24 -6.16
N THR A 180 -1.08 18.31 -5.88
CA THR A 180 0.33 18.63 -5.61
C THR A 180 1.20 18.31 -6.84
N ALA A 181 2.49 18.62 -6.78
CA ALA A 181 3.46 18.18 -7.79
C ALA A 181 3.51 16.64 -7.95
N ASN A 182 3.06 15.89 -6.94
CA ASN A 182 2.98 14.43 -6.93
C ASN A 182 1.55 13.91 -7.18
N HIS A 183 0.73 14.65 -7.93
CA HIS A 183 -0.67 14.30 -8.18
C HIS A 183 -0.86 12.87 -8.72
N ASP A 184 0.09 12.35 -9.49
CA ASP A 184 0.12 10.99 -10.01
C ASP A 184 0.25 9.92 -8.89
N ARG A 185 0.68 10.32 -7.69
CA ARG A 185 0.77 9.50 -6.48
C ARG A 185 -0.50 9.51 -5.64
N ARG A 186 -1.59 10.13 -6.09
CA ARG A 186 -2.86 10.14 -5.35
C ARG A 186 -3.51 8.75 -5.33
N VAL A 187 -4.19 8.43 -4.23
CA VAL A 187 -4.97 7.19 -4.04
C VAL A 187 -6.12 7.49 -3.07
N PRO A 188 -7.30 6.86 -3.18
CA PRO A 188 -8.34 7.01 -2.17
C PRO A 188 -8.00 6.25 -0.88
N GLY A 189 -8.68 6.60 0.21
CA GLY A 189 -8.77 5.83 1.44
C GLY A 189 -7.63 6.02 2.43
N GLY A 190 -6.61 6.82 2.12
CA GLY A 190 -5.54 7.19 3.05
C GLY A 190 -4.17 7.09 2.40
N ALA A 191 -3.55 5.92 2.51
CA ALA A 191 -2.22 5.69 1.94
C ALA A 191 -2.05 4.26 1.41
N LEU A 192 -1.09 4.07 0.50
CA LEU A 192 -0.80 2.80 -0.12
C LEU A 192 0.71 2.66 -0.36
N ILE A 193 1.28 1.52 0.04
CA ILE A 193 2.61 1.07 -0.38
C ILE A 193 2.43 0.00 -1.45
N SER A 194 3.01 0.21 -2.63
CA SER A 194 3.05 -0.75 -3.73
C SER A 194 4.47 -1.23 -3.95
N ILE A 195 4.66 -2.54 -4.05
CA ILE A 195 5.93 -3.16 -4.38
C ILE A 195 5.74 -3.93 -5.69
N ASN A 196 6.51 -3.56 -6.72
CA ASN A 196 6.40 -4.17 -8.06
C ASN A 196 7.77 -4.69 -8.50
N SER A 197 7.82 -5.94 -8.96
CA SER A 197 9.04 -6.57 -9.46
C SER A 197 8.92 -6.93 -10.94
N VAL A 198 9.40 -6.03 -11.80
CA VAL A 198 9.36 -6.23 -13.27
C VAL A 198 10.16 -7.44 -13.70
N GLY A 199 11.37 -7.60 -13.15
CA GLY A 199 12.24 -8.74 -13.44
C GLY A 199 11.63 -10.07 -12.99
N HIS A 200 10.97 -10.08 -11.82
CA HIS A 200 10.25 -11.27 -11.36
C HIS A 200 9.14 -11.65 -12.33
N TYR A 201 8.28 -10.70 -12.70
CA TYR A 201 7.19 -10.93 -13.63
C TYR A 201 7.69 -11.46 -14.98
N ALA A 202 8.69 -10.82 -15.58
CA ALA A 202 9.23 -11.23 -16.88
C ALA A 202 9.73 -12.68 -16.87
N ASN A 203 10.35 -13.12 -15.78
CA ASN A 203 10.83 -14.49 -15.64
C ASN A 203 9.74 -15.48 -15.22
N ASN A 204 8.71 -15.03 -14.52
CA ASN A 204 7.60 -15.86 -14.09
C ASN A 204 6.69 -16.26 -15.27
N ILE A 205 6.52 -15.40 -16.28
CA ILE A 205 5.75 -15.72 -17.51
C ILE A 205 6.44 -16.79 -18.38
N LEU A 206 7.78 -16.88 -18.30
CA LEU A 206 8.56 -17.82 -19.11
C LEU A 206 8.60 -19.24 -18.53
N ARG A 207 7.95 -19.48 -17.39
CA ARG A 207 7.79 -20.82 -16.80
C ARG A 207 6.65 -21.58 -17.46
#